data_AF-A8PAD7-F1
#
_entry.id   AF-A8PAD7-F1
#
_cell.length_a   1.000
_cell.length_b   1.000
_cell.length_c   1.000
_cell.angle_alpha   90.00
_cell.angle_beta   90.00
_cell.angle_gamma   90.00
#
_symmetry.space_group_name_H-M   'P 1'
#
loop_
_entity.id
_entity.type
_entity.pdbx_description
1 polymer ?
#
loop_
_entity_poly.entity_id
_entity_poly.type
_entity_poly.pdbx_seq_one_letter_code
_entity_poly.pdbx_strand_id
1 'polypeptide(L)'
;MAFVYYICDWAHTFEWEVAYMWEKGNWSLIKVAYFLARYTGLVDWPLIFIYNHASELTPKECNTLFYAAILIGLGGSGFGETLMFLRVYVLSGCSKKMGLYLVFHFYVTLPRNDIYVLDSLPEVVEGVLDYVSMASANVKGNTLDPRRFEDERDREEEFAYARE
;
A
#
# COMPACT_ATOMS: atom_id res chain seq x y z
N MET A 1 1.78 19.12 13.09
CA MET A 1 2.49 19.36 11.82
C MET A 1 2.38 18.18 10.86
N ALA A 2 2.78 16.96 11.26
CA ALA A 2 2.72 15.78 10.38
C ALA A 2 1.31 15.44 9.85
N PHE A 3 0.27 15.58 10.67
CA PHE A 3 -1.12 15.35 10.24
C PHE A 3 -1.58 16.29 9.11
N VAL A 4 -1.21 17.57 9.17
CA VAL A 4 -1.58 18.55 8.14
C VAL A 4 -0.91 18.22 6.81
N TYR A 5 0.36 17.84 6.85
CA TYR A 5 1.09 17.39 5.67
C TYR A 5 0.43 16.16 5.04
N TYR A 6 0.03 15.19 5.88
CA TYR A 6 -0.65 13.99 5.43
C TYR A 6 -2.00 14.28 4.76
N ILE A 7 -2.80 15.20 5.31
CA ILE A 7 -4.06 15.62 4.67
C ILE A 7 -3.81 16.32 3.34
N CYS A 8 -2.82 17.20 3.26
CA CYS A 8 -2.49 17.90 2.01
C CYS A 8 -2.06 16.92 0.92
N ASP A 9 -1.18 15.96 1.25
CA ASP A 9 -0.75 14.90 0.33
C ASP A 9 -1.94 14.03 -0.10
N TRP A 10 -2.81 13.68 0.85
CA TRP A 10 -4.03 12.92 0.58
C TRP A 10 -4.98 13.68 -0.37
N ALA A 11 -5.19 14.97 -0.15
CA ALA A 11 -6.08 15.78 -0.98
C ALA A 11 -5.54 15.95 -2.40
N HIS A 12 -4.23 16.16 -2.55
CA HIS A 12 -3.59 16.30 -3.86
C HIS A 12 -3.69 15.00 -4.66
N THR A 13 -3.42 13.85 -4.03
CA THR A 13 -3.42 12.57 -4.73
C THR A 13 -4.81 11.93 -4.86
N PHE A 14 -5.87 12.59 -4.38
CA PHE A 14 -7.25 12.12 -4.48
C PHE A 14 -7.82 12.20 -5.89
N GLU A 15 -7.47 13.23 -6.67
CA GLU A 15 -7.92 13.37 -8.06
C GLU A 15 -7.47 12.18 -8.93
N TRP A 16 -6.21 11.76 -8.74
CA TRP A 16 -5.60 10.60 -9.38
C TRP A 16 -6.20 9.28 -8.86
N GLU A 17 -6.57 9.22 -7.58
CA GLU A 17 -7.24 8.04 -7.03
C GLU A 17 -8.60 7.81 -7.69
N VAL A 18 -9.42 8.86 -7.82
CA VAL A 18 -10.75 8.74 -8.44
C VAL A 18 -10.63 8.34 -9.91
N ALA A 19 -9.79 9.01 -10.68
CA ALA A 19 -9.65 8.74 -12.11
C ALA A 19 -9.13 7.33 -12.42
N TYR A 20 -8.20 6.78 -11.62
CA TYR A 20 -7.52 5.52 -11.94
C TYR A 20 -8.04 4.32 -11.15
N MET A 21 -8.49 4.51 -9.91
CA MET A 21 -8.93 3.40 -9.04
C MET A 21 -10.45 3.21 -9.06
N TRP A 22 -11.25 4.29 -9.11
CA TRP A 22 -12.71 4.21 -9.00
C TRP A 22 -13.39 3.89 -10.34
N GLU A 23 -12.95 4.50 -11.44
CA GLU A 23 -13.63 4.37 -12.73
C GLU A 23 -13.32 3.05 -13.48
N LYS A 24 -12.13 2.48 -13.26
CA LYS A 24 -11.59 1.40 -14.12
C LYS A 24 -11.86 -0.02 -13.58
N GLY A 25 -13.02 -0.61 -13.89
CA GLY A 25 -13.27 -2.07 -13.81
C GLY A 25 -13.32 -2.73 -12.41
N ASN A 26 -13.57 -4.05 -12.41
CA ASN A 26 -13.82 -4.91 -11.24
C ASN A 26 -12.84 -4.67 -10.07
N TRP A 27 -13.35 -4.80 -8.83
CA TRP A 27 -12.58 -4.70 -7.60
C TRP A 27 -11.47 -5.75 -7.57
N SER A 28 -10.22 -5.32 -7.77
CA SER A 28 -9.04 -6.17 -7.61
C SER A 28 -8.51 -6.05 -6.19
N LEU A 29 -7.84 -7.10 -5.71
CA LEU A 29 -7.16 -7.11 -4.42
C LEU A 29 -6.15 -5.95 -4.27
N ILE A 30 -5.58 -5.45 -5.37
CA ILE A 30 -4.68 -4.29 -5.39
C ILE A 30 -5.40 -3.04 -4.92
N LYS A 31 -6.60 -2.80 -5.44
CA LYS A 31 -7.39 -1.62 -5.09
C LYS A 31 -7.71 -1.69 -3.60
N VAL A 32 -8.13 -2.85 -3.12
CA VAL A 32 -8.42 -3.06 -1.69
C VAL A 32 -7.18 -2.81 -0.84
N ALA A 33 -6.02 -3.40 -1.19
CA ALA A 33 -4.78 -3.17 -0.46
C ALA A 33 -4.32 -1.70 -0.51
N TYR A 34 -4.54 -1.03 -1.64
CA TYR A 34 -4.27 0.40 -1.80
C TYR A 34 -5.15 1.27 -0.89
N PHE A 35 -6.46 1.01 -0.89
CA PHE A 35 -7.40 1.68 0.01
C PHE A 35 -7.07 1.38 1.47
N LEU A 36 -6.75 0.14 1.82
CA LEU A 36 -6.35 -0.20 3.18
C LEU A 36 -5.09 0.56 3.59
N ALA A 37 -4.00 0.49 2.82
CA ALA A 37 -2.76 1.21 3.13
C ALA A 37 -2.97 2.71 3.31
N ARG A 38 -3.82 3.31 2.45
CA ARG A 38 -4.02 4.75 2.42
C ARG A 38 -4.98 5.23 3.51
N TYR A 39 -6.02 4.49 3.83
CA TYR A 39 -7.00 4.92 4.82
C TYR A 39 -6.63 4.46 6.24
N THR A 40 -5.77 3.45 6.42
CA THR A 40 -5.23 3.11 7.74
C THR A 40 -4.49 4.26 8.38
N GLY A 41 -3.72 5.05 7.61
CA GLY A 41 -3.04 6.23 8.14
C GLY A 41 -4.00 7.33 8.63
N LEU A 42 -5.14 7.51 7.97
CA LEU A 42 -6.19 8.44 8.43
C LEU A 42 -6.83 7.99 9.74
N VAL A 43 -6.92 6.68 10.00
CA VAL A 43 -7.50 6.11 11.23
C VAL A 43 -6.47 6.09 12.36
N ASP A 44 -5.20 5.86 12.05
CA ASP A 44 -4.11 5.77 13.02
C ASP A 44 -3.87 7.11 13.74
N TRP A 45 -3.87 8.22 12.99
CA TRP A 45 -3.67 9.57 13.54
C TRP A 45 -4.64 9.96 14.66
N PRO A 46 -5.97 9.90 14.49
CA PRO A 46 -6.91 10.21 15.56
C PRO A 46 -6.81 9.21 16.72
N LEU A 47 -6.50 7.94 16.47
CA LEU A 47 -6.29 6.94 17.53
C LEU A 47 -5.12 7.33 18.44
N ILE A 48 -3.98 7.68 17.85
CA ILE A 48 -2.80 8.17 18.57
C ILE A 48 -3.11 9.47 19.30
N PHE A 49 -3.86 10.38 18.67
CA PHE A 49 -4.25 11.64 19.31
C PHE A 49 -5.11 11.41 20.55
N ILE A 50 -6.13 10.55 20.46
CA ILE A 50 -6.99 10.17 21.59
C ILE A 50 -6.15 9.53 22.69
N TYR A 51 -5.29 8.57 22.36
CA TYR A 51 -4.41 7.90 23.32
C TYR A 51 -3.51 8.88 24.08
N ASN A 52 -2.96 9.90 23.39
CA ASN A 52 -2.03 10.86 24.02
C ASN A 52 -2.73 11.97 24.81
N HIS A 53 -3.96 12.35 24.44
CA HIS A 53 -4.61 13.55 24.99
C HIS A 53 -5.74 13.26 25.97
N ALA A 54 -6.29 12.05 25.95
CA ALA A 54 -7.41 11.72 26.82
C ALA A 54 -6.90 11.38 28.24
N SER A 55 -7.26 12.26 29.18
CA SER A 55 -6.76 12.25 30.56
C SER A 55 -7.52 11.29 31.48
N GLU A 56 -8.68 10.79 31.03
CA GLU A 56 -9.66 10.06 31.86
C GLU A 56 -9.89 8.61 31.40
N LEU A 57 -8.92 7.95 30.76
CA LEU A 57 -9.09 6.55 30.38
C LEU A 57 -8.89 5.60 31.54
N THR A 58 -9.76 4.60 31.63
CA THR A 58 -9.50 3.45 32.51
C THR A 58 -8.34 2.62 31.97
N PRO A 59 -7.58 1.90 32.83
CA PRO A 59 -6.44 1.09 32.38
C PRO A 59 -6.80 0.03 31.33
N LYS A 60 -8.05 -0.46 31.32
CA LYS A 60 -8.53 -1.42 30.33
C LYS A 60 -8.69 -0.79 28.95
N GLU A 61 -9.30 0.40 28.88
CA GLU A 61 -9.53 1.11 27.62
C GLU A 61 -8.22 1.59 26.99
N CYS A 62 -7.27 2.03 27.83
CA CYS A 62 -5.93 2.41 27.39
C CYS A 62 -5.20 1.25 26.70
N ASN A 63 -5.29 0.05 27.27
CA ASN A 63 -4.67 -1.14 26.69
C ASN A 63 -5.36 -1.54 25.36
N THR A 64 -6.69 -1.50 25.30
CA THR A 64 -7.42 -1.79 24.04
C THR A 64 -7.07 -0.80 22.93
N LEU A 65 -6.98 0.50 23.23
CA LEU A 65 -6.56 1.50 22.24
C LEU A 65 -5.12 1.31 21.80
N PHE A 66 -4.22 0.98 22.73
CA PHE A 66 -2.83 0.69 22.42
C PHE A 66 -2.70 -0.51 21.47
N TYR A 67 -3.39 -1.62 21.77
CA TYR A 67 -3.43 -2.78 20.86
C TYR A 67 -4.03 -2.44 19.50
N ALA A 68 -5.11 -1.67 19.45
CA ALA A 68 -5.73 -1.26 18.19
C ALA A 68 -4.79 -0.39 17.34
N ALA A 69 -4.09 0.57 17.96
CA ALA A 69 -3.12 1.43 17.29
C ALA A 69 -1.95 0.61 16.73
N ILE A 70 -1.42 -0.33 17.50
CA ILE A 70 -0.36 -1.24 17.02
C ILE A 70 -0.84 -2.05 15.82
N LEU A 71 -2.02 -2.68 15.91
CA LEU A 71 -2.54 -3.51 14.82
C LEU A 71 -2.76 -2.70 13.53
N ILE A 72 -3.28 -1.48 13.63
CA ILE A 72 -3.51 -0.60 12.49
C ILE A 72 -2.18 -0.11 11.90
N GLY A 73 -1.23 0.29 12.74
CA GLY A 73 0.11 0.71 12.31
C GLY A 73 0.88 -0.40 11.61
N LEU A 74 0.87 -1.61 12.17
CA LEU A 74 1.51 -2.79 11.58
C LEU A 74 0.85 -3.21 10.27
N GLY A 75 -0.48 -3.26 10.25
CA GLY A 75 -1.23 -3.55 9.03
C GLY A 75 -0.92 -2.52 7.93
N GLY A 76 -0.96 -1.23 8.27
CA GLY A 76 -0.64 -0.13 7.35
C GLY A 76 0.78 -0.23 6.79
N SER A 77 1.77 -0.55 7.64
CA SER A 77 3.15 -0.78 7.21
C SER A 77 3.26 -1.95 6.22
N GLY A 78 2.63 -3.09 6.53
CA GLY A 78 2.65 -4.28 5.67
C GLY A 78 2.03 -4.02 4.29
N PHE A 79 0.90 -3.29 4.25
CA PHE A 79 0.30 -2.89 2.97
C PHE A 79 1.18 -1.90 2.21
N GLY A 80 1.82 -0.96 2.91
CA GLY A 80 2.77 0.00 2.33
C GLY A 80 3.98 -0.69 1.67
N GLU A 81 4.57 -1.66 2.35
CA GLU A 81 5.67 -2.47 1.81
C GLU A 81 5.25 -3.27 0.58
N THR A 82 4.05 -3.88 0.62
CA THR A 82 3.49 -4.64 -0.50
C THR A 82 3.32 -3.74 -1.73
N LEU A 83 2.81 -2.52 -1.57
CA LEU A 83 2.65 -1.57 -2.68
C LEU A 83 3.99 -1.08 -3.22
N MET A 84 4.97 -0.83 -2.35
CA MET A 84 6.35 -0.50 -2.74
C MET A 84 6.95 -1.61 -3.61
N PHE A 85 6.80 -2.86 -3.18
CA PHE A 85 7.27 -4.03 -3.92
C PHE A 85 6.55 -4.24 -5.25
N LEU A 86 5.24 -4.02 -5.29
CA LEU A 86 4.48 -4.06 -6.52
C LEU A 86 5.01 -3.04 -7.54
N ARG A 87 5.30 -1.80 -7.11
CA ARG A 87 5.87 -0.76 -7.98
C ARG A 87 7.23 -1.16 -8.52
N VAL A 88 8.11 -1.67 -7.66
CA VAL A 88 9.44 -2.15 -8.06
C VAL A 88 9.34 -3.33 -9.04
N TYR A 89 8.39 -4.24 -8.84
CA TYR A 89 8.16 -5.37 -9.73
C TYR A 89 7.73 -4.92 -11.14
N VAL A 90 6.79 -3.97 -11.22
CA VAL A 90 6.34 -3.38 -12.48
C VAL A 90 7.49 -2.64 -13.18
N LEU A 91 8.23 -1.80 -12.44
CA LEU A 91 9.37 -1.04 -12.97
C LEU A 91 10.49 -1.95 -13.50
N SER A 92 10.63 -3.14 -12.94
CA SER A 92 11.63 -4.13 -13.36
C SER A 92 11.21 -4.98 -14.58
N GLY A 93 10.19 -4.55 -15.32
CA GLY A 93 9.68 -5.26 -16.49
C GLY A 93 9.05 -6.62 -16.15
N CYS A 94 8.51 -6.77 -14.94
CA CYS A 94 7.84 -7.98 -14.45
C CYS A 94 8.69 -9.27 -14.53
N SER A 95 10.02 -9.15 -14.43
CA SER A 95 10.90 -10.31 -14.48
C SER A 95 10.68 -11.23 -13.26
N LYS A 96 10.45 -12.53 -13.52
CA LYS A 96 10.15 -13.53 -12.46
C LYS A 96 11.26 -13.65 -11.41
N LYS A 97 12.52 -13.41 -11.81
CA LYS A 97 13.67 -13.40 -10.91
C LYS A 97 13.58 -12.27 -9.88
N MET A 98 13.14 -11.09 -10.32
CA MET A 98 12.92 -9.96 -9.45
C MET A 98 11.73 -10.22 -8.52
N GLY A 99 10.61 -10.74 -9.03
CA GLY A 99 9.48 -11.15 -8.19
C GLY A 99 9.87 -12.12 -7.07
N LEU A 100 10.68 -13.15 -7.38
CA LEU A 100 11.18 -14.09 -6.37
C LEU A 100 12.10 -13.41 -5.34
N TYR A 101 12.96 -12.48 -5.80
CA TYR A 101 13.83 -11.71 -4.91
C TYR A 101 13.03 -10.84 -3.93
N LEU A 102 11.98 -10.16 -4.40
CA LEU A 102 11.13 -9.33 -3.55
C LEU A 102 10.35 -10.17 -2.54
N VAL A 103 9.82 -11.33 -2.95
CA VAL A 103 9.15 -12.26 -2.02
C VAL A 103 10.12 -12.75 -0.95
N PHE A 104 11.35 -13.13 -1.33
CA PHE A 104 12.38 -13.52 -0.37
C PHE A 104 12.71 -12.37 0.59
N HIS A 105 12.85 -11.14 0.08
CA HIS A 105 13.10 -9.97 0.91
C HIS A 105 11.96 -9.72 1.90
N PHE A 106 10.70 -9.85 1.48
CA PHE A 106 9.53 -9.74 2.34
C PHE A 106 9.58 -10.77 3.49
N TYR A 107 9.86 -12.04 3.18
CA TYR A 107 10.01 -13.09 4.19
C TYR A 107 11.21 -12.91 5.12
N VAL A 108 12.24 -12.15 4.73
CA VAL A 108 13.40 -11.87 5.59
C VAL A 108 13.16 -10.64 6.47
N THR A 109 12.41 -9.65 5.97
CA THR A 109 12.10 -8.41 6.71
C THR A 109 10.96 -8.59 7.71
N LEU A 110 9.89 -9.31 7.36
CA LEU A 110 8.76 -9.57 8.26
C LEU A 110 9.09 -10.28 9.59
N PRO A 111 9.94 -11.33 9.66
CA PRO A 111 10.15 -12.09 10.89
C PRO A 111 10.94 -11.34 11.96
N ARG A 112 11.39 -10.10 11.70
CA ARG A 112 12.20 -9.35 12.66
C ARG A 112 11.40 -8.54 13.68
N ASN A 113 10.15 -8.18 13.40
CA ASN A 113 9.43 -7.19 14.23
C ASN A 113 8.11 -7.66 14.87
N ASP A 114 7.36 -8.64 14.33
CA ASP A 114 6.02 -8.94 14.86
C ASP A 114 5.66 -10.43 14.95
N ILE A 115 6.02 -11.03 16.09
CA ILE A 115 5.65 -12.40 16.49
C ILE A 115 4.12 -12.56 16.73
N TYR A 116 3.35 -11.48 16.83
CA TYR A 116 1.92 -11.51 17.18
C TYR A 116 0.97 -11.42 15.99
N VAL A 117 1.42 -10.99 14.80
CA VAL A 117 0.58 -10.90 13.60
C VAL A 117 0.45 -12.27 12.90
N LEU A 118 1.20 -13.28 13.35
CA LEU A 118 1.22 -14.65 12.81
C LEU A 118 -0.15 -15.34 12.76
N ASP A 119 -1.13 -14.88 13.53
CA ASP A 119 -2.50 -15.43 13.51
C ASP A 119 -3.37 -14.85 12.37
N SER A 120 -3.07 -13.62 11.90
CA SER A 120 -3.75 -12.96 10.76
C SER A 120 -2.97 -13.12 9.44
N LEU A 121 -1.72 -13.61 9.53
CA LEU A 121 -0.81 -13.82 8.40
C LEU A 121 -1.30 -14.81 7.31
N PRO A 122 -2.06 -15.90 7.58
CA PRO A 122 -2.38 -16.85 6.52
C PRO A 122 -3.26 -16.24 5.42
N GLU A 123 -4.22 -15.36 5.74
CA GLU A 123 -5.06 -14.71 4.72
C GLU A 123 -4.28 -13.68 3.89
N VAL A 124 -3.38 -12.91 4.52
CA VAL A 124 -2.58 -11.91 3.79
C VAL A 124 -1.52 -12.59 2.93
N VAL A 125 -0.88 -13.66 3.41
CA VAL A 125 0.12 -14.40 2.64
C VAL A 125 -0.50 -15.17 1.49
N GLU A 126 -1.65 -15.82 1.69
CA GLU A 126 -2.39 -16.42 0.58
C GLU A 126 -2.85 -15.34 -0.41
N GLY A 127 -3.34 -14.20 0.07
CA GLY A 127 -3.68 -13.06 -0.77
C GLY A 127 -2.51 -12.54 -1.60
N VAL A 128 -1.31 -12.41 -1.02
CA VAL A 128 -0.10 -11.94 -1.71
C VAL A 128 0.45 -13.01 -2.67
N LEU A 129 0.47 -14.28 -2.30
CA LEU A 129 0.94 -15.36 -3.18
C LEU A 129 -0.01 -15.61 -4.35
N ASP A 130 -1.32 -15.60 -4.09
CA ASP A 130 -2.34 -15.71 -5.13
C ASP A 130 -2.32 -14.45 -6.01
N TYR A 131 -2.05 -13.28 -5.44
CA TYR A 131 -1.85 -12.04 -6.18
C TYR A 131 -0.56 -12.02 -7.02
N VAL A 132 0.59 -12.51 -6.54
CA VAL A 132 1.81 -12.65 -7.33
C VAL A 132 1.61 -13.69 -8.44
N SER A 133 0.87 -14.75 -8.17
CA SER A 133 0.46 -15.76 -9.16
C SER A 133 -0.46 -15.15 -10.23
N MET A 134 -1.49 -14.39 -9.83
CA MET A 134 -2.41 -13.69 -10.72
C MET A 134 -1.74 -12.54 -11.48
N ALA A 135 -0.85 -11.78 -10.86
CA ALA A 135 -0.08 -10.72 -11.52
C ALA A 135 0.88 -11.32 -12.56
N SER A 136 1.56 -12.41 -12.23
CA SER A 136 2.37 -13.20 -13.16
C SER A 136 1.53 -13.78 -14.32
N ALA A 137 0.26 -14.15 -14.06
CA ALA A 137 -0.66 -14.65 -15.08
C ALA A 137 -1.27 -13.53 -15.96
N ASN A 138 -1.62 -12.38 -15.38
CA ASN A 138 -2.27 -11.26 -16.07
C ASN A 138 -1.26 -10.44 -16.89
N VAL A 139 -0.02 -10.30 -16.44
CA VAL A 139 1.09 -9.73 -17.23
C VAL A 139 1.45 -10.63 -18.42
N LYS A 140 1.25 -11.95 -18.31
CA LYS A 140 1.39 -12.86 -19.46
C LYS A 140 0.30 -12.66 -20.53
N GLY A 141 -0.87 -12.13 -20.15
CA GLY A 141 -1.98 -11.80 -21.05
C GLY A 141 -1.91 -10.38 -21.60
N ASN A 142 -1.43 -9.43 -20.79
CA ASN A 142 -1.10 -8.06 -21.18
C ASN A 142 0.42 -7.89 -21.13
N THR A 143 1.12 -8.31 -22.19
CA THR A 143 2.42 -7.72 -22.52
C THR A 143 2.23 -6.22 -22.71
N LEU A 144 2.36 -5.46 -21.61
CA LEU A 144 2.74 -4.06 -21.64
C LEU A 144 4.15 -4.04 -22.23
N ASP A 145 4.21 -3.74 -23.52
CA ASP A 145 5.44 -3.39 -24.21
C ASP A 145 6.12 -2.28 -23.40
N PRO A 146 7.33 -2.47 -22.86
CA PRO A 146 8.04 -1.45 -22.09
C PRO A 146 8.20 -0.12 -22.85
N ARG A 147 8.05 -0.11 -24.18
CA ARG A 147 8.02 1.13 -24.99
C ARG A 147 6.81 2.03 -24.72
N ARG A 148 5.70 1.50 -24.18
CA ARG A 148 4.49 2.29 -23.91
C ARG A 148 4.63 3.18 -22.67
N PHE A 149 5.44 2.75 -21.69
CA PHE A 149 5.75 3.55 -20.50
C PHE A 149 6.79 4.64 -20.75
N GLU A 150 7.66 4.48 -21.76
CA GLU A 150 8.50 5.57 -22.24
C GLU A 150 7.64 6.62 -22.98
N ASP A 151 6.71 6.16 -23.84
CA ASP A 151 5.78 7.04 -24.59
C ASP A 151 4.75 7.79 -23.72
N GLU A 152 4.41 7.29 -22.52
CA GLU A 152 3.58 8.02 -21.55
C GLU A 152 4.39 9.04 -20.73
N ARG A 153 5.65 8.72 -20.38
CA ARG A 153 6.56 9.66 -19.69
C ARG A 153 6.91 10.84 -20.59
N ASP A 154 7.21 10.58 -21.86
CA ASP A 154 7.51 11.61 -22.85
C ASP A 154 6.30 12.52 -23.09
N ARG A 155 5.07 11.98 -23.00
CA ARG A 155 3.83 12.76 -23.08
C ARG A 155 3.60 13.65 -21.87
N GLU A 156 3.87 13.17 -20.67
CA GLU A 156 3.74 13.98 -19.44
C GLU A 156 4.77 15.13 -19.42
N GLU A 157 5.98 14.91 -19.94
CA GLU A 157 6.97 15.97 -20.14
C GLU A 157 6.51 17.01 -21.18
N GLU A 158 5.83 16.58 -22.25
CA GLU A 158 5.25 17.48 -23.26
C GLU A 158 4.09 18.35 -22.71
N PHE A 159 3.24 17.78 -21.85
CA PHE A 159 2.16 18.52 -21.18
C PHE A 159 2.66 19.47 -20.08
N ALA A 160 3.78 19.16 -19.43
CA ALA A 160 4.41 20.06 -18.46
C ALA A 160 4.99 21.31 -19.15
N TYR A 161 5.56 21.15 -20.35
CA TYR A 161 6.12 22.26 -21.14
C TYR A 161 5.05 23.15 -21.77
N ALA A 162 3.89 22.60 -22.16
CA ALA A 162 2.79 23.37 -22.76
C ALA A 162 2.00 24.24 -21.75
N ARG A 163 2.35 24.20 -20.47
CA ARG A 163 1.71 24.95 -19.38
C ARG A 163 2.55 26.15 -18.91
N GLU A 164 3.72 26.38 -19.50
CA GLU A 164 4.56 27.60 -19.36
C GLU A 164 4.36 28.57 -20.53
#